data_AF-A0A7H9BM34-F1
#
_entry.id   AF-A0A7H9BM34-F1
#
_cell.length_a   1.000
_cell.length_b   1.000
_cell.length_c   1.000
_cell.angle_alpha   90.00
_cell.angle_beta   90.00
_cell.angle_gamma   90.00
#
_symmetry.space_group_name_H-M   'P 1'
#
loop_
_entity.id
_entity.type
_entity.pdbx_description
1 polymer ?
#
loop_
_entity_poly.entity_id
_entity_poly.type
_entity_poly.pdbx_seq_one_letter_code
_entity_poly.pdbx_strand_id
1 'polypeptide(L)' 'MASAALLLGLFVIVAMQIMIFFIALSQSPSKALMCLVFPFYVYFYAGKDPKAKPYLNAWYVGAALLLIGTIAMN' A
#
# COMPACT_ATOMS: atom_id res chain seq x y z
N MET A 1 13.13 19.23 -2.28
CA MET A 1 13.51 17.85 -2.67
C MET A 1 12.76 16.81 -1.84
N ALA A 2 12.72 16.92 -0.51
CA ALA A 2 11.99 15.99 0.35
C ALA A 2 10.45 15.97 0.12
N SER A 3 9.86 17.09 -0.30
CA SER A 3 8.44 17.18 -0.67
C SER A 3 8.03 16.29 -1.86
N ALA A 4 8.92 16.10 -2.85
CA ALA A 4 8.66 15.20 -3.97
C ALA A 4 8.73 13.73 -3.55
N ALA A 5 9.64 13.36 -2.65
CA ALA A 5 9.74 12.01 -2.10
C ALA A 5 8.52 11.65 -1.25
N LEU A 6 7.99 12.61 -0.47
CA LEU A 6 6.75 12.44 0.29
C LEU A 6 5.53 12.23 -0.62
N LEU A 7 5.38 13.06 -1.65
CA LEU A 7 4.26 12.91 -2.60
C LEU A 7 4.35 11.61 -3.39
N LEU A 8 5.55 11.21 -3.81
CA LEU A 8 5.78 9.91 -4.46
C LEU A 8 5.48 8.73 -3.53
N GLY A 9 5.95 8.77 -2.28
CA GLY A 9 5.65 7.74 -1.29
C GLY A 9 4.15 7.60 -1.03
N LEU A 10 3.46 8.73 -0.87
CA LEU A 10 2.00 8.76 -0.69
C LEU A 10 1.28 8.19 -1.92
N PHE A 11 1.68 8.60 -3.12
CA PHE A 11 1.12 8.12 -4.37
C PHE A 11 1.29 6.61 -4.53
N VAL A 12 2.49 6.09 -4.25
CA VAL A 12 2.78 4.65 -4.33
C VAL A 12 1.93 3.87 -3.34
N ILE A 13 1.78 4.33 -2.10
CA ILE A 13 0.94 3.69 -1.09
C ILE A 13 -0.52 3.64 -1.55
N VAL A 14 -1.07 4.77 -1.99
CA VAL A 14 -2.47 4.85 -2.44
C VAL A 14 -2.69 3.99 -3.67
N ALA A 15 -1.79 4.06 -4.67
CA ALA A 15 -1.89 3.26 -5.88
C ALA A 15 -1.84 1.76 -5.59
N MET A 16 -0.91 1.31 -4.73
CA MET A 16 -0.80 -0.11 -4.37
C MET A 16 -2.00 -0.58 -3.54
N GLN A 17 -2.54 0.27 -2.69
CA GLN A 17 -3.74 -0.05 -1.91
C GLN A 17 -4.97 -0.21 -2.80
N ILE A 18 -5.13 0.62 -3.82
CA ILE A 18 -6.18 0.48 -4.86
C ILE A 18 -5.98 -0.81 -5.66
N MET A 19 -4.75 -1.14 -6.07
CA MET A 19 -4.47 -2.39 -6.80
C MET A 19 -4.82 -3.63 -5.96
N ILE A 20 -4.44 -3.64 -4.67
CA ILE A 20 -4.77 -4.75 -3.76
C ILE A 20 -6.28 -4.82 -3.51
N PHE A 21 -6.97 -3.67 -3.46
CA PHE A 21 -8.42 -3.62 -3.39
C PHE A 21 -9.09 -4.30 -4.60
N PHE A 22 -8.65 -4.02 -5.83
CA PHE A 22 -9.20 -4.67 -7.04
C PHE A 22 -8.93 -6.18 -7.07
N ILE A 23 -7.74 -6.61 -6.63
CA ILE A 23 -7.41 -8.03 -6.51
C ILE A 23 -8.32 -8.70 -5.48
N ALA A 24 -8.50 -8.07 -4.32
CA ALA A 24 -9.38 -8.54 -3.26
C ALA A 24 -10.84 -8.59 -3.71
N LEU A 25 -11.30 -7.60 -4.48
CA LEU A 25 -12.66 -7.54 -5.04
C LEU A 25 -12.95 -8.76 -5.92
N SER A 26 -11.96 -9.15 -6.72
CA SER A 26 -12.06 -10.30 -7.63
C SER A 26 -12.14 -11.65 -6.91
N GLN A 27 -11.71 -11.74 -5.65
CA GLN A 27 -11.83 -12.96 -4.85
C GLN A 27 -12.98 -12.91 -3.83
N SER A 28 -13.14 -11.79 -3.13
CA SER A 28 -14.09 -11.62 -2.05
C SER A 28 -14.34 -10.13 -1.76
N PRO A 29 -15.53 -9.59 -2.11
CA PRO A 29 -15.83 -8.18 -1.90
C PRO A 29 -15.78 -7.77 -0.42
N SER A 30 -16.10 -8.68 0.51
CA SER A 30 -16.00 -8.42 1.94
C SER A 30 -14.56 -8.19 2.41
N LYS A 31 -13.58 -8.91 1.83
CA LYS A 31 -12.15 -8.70 2.15
C LYS A 31 -11.62 -7.43 1.50
N ALA A 32 -12.12 -7.09 0.31
CA ALA A 32 -11.79 -5.83 -0.37
C ALA A 32 -12.22 -4.62 0.46
N LEU A 33 -13.44 -4.64 0.98
CA LEU A 33 -13.96 -3.55 1.81
C LEU A 33 -13.12 -3.36 3.08
N MET A 34 -12.64 -4.45 3.68
CA MET A 34 -11.68 -4.38 4.79
C MET A 34 -10.32 -3.77 4.39
N CYS A 35 -9.79 -4.08 3.20
CA CYS A 35 -8.55 -3.44 2.69
C CYS A 35 -8.70 -1.92 2.43
N LEU A 36 -9.92 -1.46 2.10
CA LEU A 36 -10.21 -0.05 1.83
C LEU A 36 -10.41 0.74 3.13
N VAL A 37 -11.16 0.17 4.09
CA VAL A 37 -11.45 0.81 5.38
C VAL A 37 -10.24 0.74 6.33
N PHE A 38 -9.51 -0.38 6.31
CA PHE A 38 -8.34 -0.60 7.16
C PHE A 38 -7.07 -0.76 6.31
N PRO A 39 -6.24 0.30 6.16
CA PRO A 39 -4.98 0.22 5.42
C PRO A 39 -4.05 -0.87 5.94
N PHE A 40 -4.10 -1.16 7.24
CA PHE A 40 -3.30 -2.23 7.84
C PHE A 40 -3.80 -3.65 7.50
N TYR A 41 -5.07 -3.81 7.13
CA TYR A 41 -5.62 -5.12 6.77
C TYR A 41 -5.00 -5.66 5.47
N VAL A 42 -4.52 -4.76 4.63
CA VAL A 42 -3.80 -5.06 3.38
C VAL A 42 -2.56 -5.94 3.65
N TYR A 43 -1.87 -5.74 4.79
CA TYR A 43 -0.76 -6.59 5.22
C TYR A 43 -1.17 -8.02 5.52
N PHE A 44 -2.27 -8.17 6.25
CA PHE A 44 -2.79 -9.48 6.62
C PHE A 44 -3.35 -10.22 5.40
N TYR A 45 -4.06 -9.52 4.53
CA TYR A 45 -4.63 -10.07 3.31
C TYR A 45 -3.54 -10.46 2.31
N ALA A 46 -2.65 -9.54 1.95
CA ALA A 46 -1.62 -9.79 0.94
C ALA A 46 -0.48 -10.70 1.42
N GLY A 47 -0.32 -10.87 2.74
CA GLY A 47 0.53 -11.91 3.31
C GLY A 47 -0.02 -13.33 3.09
N LYS A 48 -1.34 -13.47 2.96
CA LYS A 48 -2.02 -14.75 2.72
C LYS A 48 -2.22 -15.05 1.23
N ASP A 49 -2.37 -14.01 0.41
CA ASP A 49 -2.60 -14.15 -1.03
C ASP A 49 -1.32 -13.99 -1.86
N PRO A 50 -0.81 -15.07 -2.51
CA PRO A 50 0.43 -15.00 -3.30
C PRO A 50 0.34 -14.02 -4.48
N LYS A 51 -0.87 -13.76 -5.00
CA LYS A 51 -1.12 -12.75 -6.05
C LYS A 51 -0.98 -11.31 -5.56
N ALA A 52 -1.30 -11.05 -4.28
CA ALA A 52 -1.24 -9.71 -3.68
C ALA A 52 0.14 -9.40 -3.05
N LYS A 53 0.92 -10.44 -2.73
CA LYS A 53 2.27 -10.36 -2.16
C LYS A 53 3.25 -9.39 -2.88
N PRO A 54 3.36 -9.35 -4.22
CA PRO A 54 4.24 -8.38 -4.90
C PRO A 54 3.79 -6.92 -4.71
N TYR A 55 2.48 -6.68 -4.68
CA TYR A 55 1.91 -5.34 -4.42
C TYR A 55 2.15 -4.90 -2.98
N LEU A 56 2.18 -5.85 -2.03
CA LEU A 56 2.58 -5.58 -0.66
C LEU A 56 4.04 -5.11 -0.56
N ASN A 57 4.94 -5.73 -1.33
CA ASN A 57 6.34 -5.29 -1.40
C ASN A 57 6.44 -3.86 -1.95
N ALA A 58 5.69 -3.53 -3.01
CA ALA A 58 5.64 -2.17 -3.54
C ALA A 58 5.05 -1.18 -2.52
N TRP A 59 4.07 -1.60 -1.73
CA TRP A 59 3.53 -0.81 -0.62
C TRP A 59 4.60 -0.51 0.44
N TYR A 60 5.40 -1.52 0.84
CA TYR A 60 6.53 -1.32 1.76
C TYR A 60 7.58 -0.36 1.20
N VAL A 61 7.86 -0.41 -0.11
CA VAL A 61 8.77 0.54 -0.77
C VAL A 61 8.22 1.96 -0.68
N GLY A 62 6.91 2.15 -0.91
CA GLY A 62 6.24 3.45 -0.74
C GLY A 62 6.32 3.97 0.70
N ALA A 63 6.13 3.10 1.69
CA ALA A 63 6.26 3.44 3.11
C ALA A 63 7.70 3.80 3.50
N ALA A 64 8.70 3.09 2.98
CA ALA A 64 10.10 3.42 3.18
C ALA A 64 10.45 4.78 2.56
N LEU A 65 9.92 5.09 1.37
CA LEU A 65 10.08 6.41 0.74
C LEU A 65 9.45 7.53 1.57
N LEU A 66 8.27 7.30 2.16
CA LEU A 66 7.66 8.27 3.07
C LEU A 66 8.53 8.53 4.30
N LEU A 67 9.06 7.48 4.93
CA LEU A 67 9.96 7.61 6.07
C LEU A 67 11.22 8.39 5.72
N ILE A 68 11.88 8.04 4.60
CA ILE A 68 13.08 8.74 4.13
C ILE A 68 12.77 10.21 3.82
N GLY A 69 11.63 10.49 3.16
CA GLY A 69 11.19 11.85 2.87
C GLY A 69 10.89 12.67 4.13
N THR A 70 10.37 12.03 5.18
CA THR A 70 10.09 12.67 6.47
C THR A 70 11.39 12.99 7.21
N ILE A 71 12.33 12.04 7.27
CA ILE A 71 13.64 12.25 7.89
C ILE A 71 14.42 13.33 7.14
N ALA A 72 14.36 13.35 5.81
CA ALA A 72 15.03 14.36 4.99
C ALA A 72 14.36 15.75 5.05
N MET A 73 13.15 15.86 5.61
CA MET A 73 12.45 17.13 5.83
C MET A 73 12.80 17.77 7.18
N ASN A 74 13.33 16.99 8.14
CA ASN A 74 13.65 17.41 9.50
C ASN A 74 15.14 17.67 9.67
#